data_AF-A0A9D5R7S5-F1
#
_entry.id   AF-A0A9D5R7S5-F1
#
_cell.length_a   1.000
_cell.length_b   1.000
_cell.length_c   1.000
_cell.angle_alpha   90.00
_cell.angle_beta   90.00
_cell.angle_gamma   90.00
#
_symmetry.space_group_name_H-M   'P 1'
#
loop_
_entity.id
_entity.type
_entity.pdbx_description
1 polymer ?
#
loop_
_entity_poly.entity_id
_entity_poly.type
_entity_poly.pdbx_seq_one_letter_code
_entity_poly.pdbx_strand_id
1 'polypeptide(L)'
;MKKILSALLMFLLLLLPVCFVAAEESCGYIYSTDILTFVNGAPIEGYNIGGRTVVIAEDLEDQDYGFTCDYNEDARSLSLYSMFRKPVDAKEEIVRDMPGRIVGEIYPTDITVTYNGIPVTGYNLGGRTAVCLEELGDLTDSPNAEYGYSKYLGKYLWDGENRTLSYDSYFSNARQVLFADDMTRLEYTFADNVLYIWPNDMKYAAQFVSACGEEHRPCADKSVGDPYAYSETFAKSRYCIQPLYLSIDGQKQEIGTVVSVYVPEADTNRTYLTFSDADKAAEKIKSVRMPQKTYQEAYAYFTDRFQVVDKIEKPPYTAMVLKEEDGGPFIVILNQNGGYVCFYDYTKEPQKTLTIKWDTETENAIWIGMYPEVDPHGQVSTLHSVWEMGWLHFD
;
A
#
# COMPACT_ATOMS: atom_id res chain seq x y z
N MET A 1 7.58 -32.81 -67.73
CA MET A 1 7.48 -31.68 -66.77
C MET A 1 7.22 -32.13 -65.32
N LYS A 2 6.27 -33.04 -65.03
CA LYS A 2 6.00 -33.52 -63.65
C LYS A 2 7.20 -34.14 -62.90
N LYS A 3 8.11 -34.83 -63.60
CA LYS A 3 9.31 -35.44 -62.99
C LYS A 3 10.42 -34.43 -62.62
N ILE A 4 10.52 -33.31 -63.34
CA ILE A 4 11.50 -32.24 -63.08
C ILE A 4 11.00 -31.35 -61.93
N LEU A 5 9.69 -31.11 -61.86
CA LEU A 5 9.06 -30.36 -60.77
C LEU A 5 9.20 -31.09 -59.41
N SER A 6 9.11 -32.42 -59.41
CA SER A 6 9.30 -33.25 -58.20
C SER A 6 10.74 -33.22 -57.68
N ALA A 7 11.73 -33.24 -58.58
CA ALA A 7 13.14 -33.16 -58.19
C ALA A 7 13.53 -31.77 -57.64
N LEU A 8 12.95 -30.69 -58.18
CA LEU A 8 13.17 -29.33 -57.69
C LEU A 8 12.53 -29.10 -56.31
N LEU A 9 11.36 -29.68 -56.05
CA LEU A 9 10.71 -29.60 -54.74
C LEU A 9 11.50 -30.36 -53.66
N MET A 10 12.08 -31.51 -54.02
CA MET A 10 12.91 -32.32 -53.11
C MET A 10 14.27 -31.66 -52.80
N PHE A 11 14.84 -30.92 -53.75
CA PHE A 11 16.06 -30.14 -53.53
C PHE A 11 15.81 -28.87 -52.70
N LEU A 12 14.62 -28.26 -52.82
CA LEU A 12 14.23 -27.09 -52.02
C LEU A 12 13.98 -27.44 -50.54
N LEU A 13 13.50 -28.65 -50.25
CA LEU A 13 13.33 -29.17 -48.88
C LEU A 13 14.66 -29.51 -48.18
N LEU A 14 15.73 -29.78 -48.93
CA LEU A 14 17.08 -30.06 -48.40
C LEU A 14 17.90 -28.79 -48.12
N LEU A 15 17.41 -27.62 -48.52
CA LEU A 15 18.04 -26.32 -48.31
C LEU A 15 17.43 -25.53 -47.15
N LEU A 16 16.49 -26.11 -46.40
CA LEU A 16 16.04 -25.51 -45.15
C LEU A 16 17.22 -25.55 -44.15
N PRO A 17 17.70 -24.40 -43.66
CA PRO A 17 18.70 -24.40 -42.61
C PRO A 17 18.08 -25.09 -41.39
N VAL A 18 18.61 -26.26 -41.03
CA VAL A 18 18.37 -26.84 -39.73
C VAL A 18 19.12 -25.95 -38.76
N CYS A 19 18.44 -25.00 -38.14
CA CYS A 19 18.96 -24.32 -36.96
C CYS A 19 19.10 -25.39 -35.86
N PHE A 20 20.27 -26.02 -35.80
CA PHE A 20 20.72 -26.64 -34.56
C PHE A 20 20.97 -25.50 -33.59
N VAL A 21 19.96 -25.17 -32.79
CA VAL A 21 20.21 -24.53 -31.49
C VAL A 21 21.01 -25.57 -30.73
N ALA A 22 22.30 -25.29 -30.49
CA ALA A 22 23.07 -26.11 -29.57
C ALA A 22 22.30 -26.11 -28.25
N ALA A 23 21.86 -27.28 -27.78
CA ALA A 23 21.28 -27.37 -26.46
C ALA A 23 22.34 -26.85 -25.48
N GLU A 24 22.02 -25.79 -24.74
CA GLU A 24 22.90 -25.30 -23.69
C GLU A 24 23.15 -26.45 -22.72
N GLU A 25 24.43 -26.76 -22.49
CA GLU A 25 24.80 -27.83 -21.57
C GLU A 25 24.46 -27.39 -20.14
N SER A 26 23.68 -28.21 -19.44
CA SER A 26 23.37 -28.01 -18.03
C SER A 26 24.66 -27.91 -17.21
N CYS A 27 24.68 -26.95 -16.27
CA CYS A 27 25.77 -26.76 -15.31
C CYS A 27 25.41 -27.25 -13.90
N GLY A 28 24.23 -27.85 -13.72
CA GLY A 28 23.80 -28.37 -12.43
C GLY A 28 22.35 -28.85 -12.42
N TYR A 29 21.86 -29.23 -11.24
CA TYR A 29 20.48 -29.69 -11.05
C TYR A 29 19.85 -29.03 -9.83
N ILE A 30 18.53 -28.90 -9.91
CA ILE A 30 17.68 -28.57 -8.78
C ILE A 30 16.99 -29.85 -8.30
N TYR A 31 16.88 -30.02 -6.99
CA TYR A 31 16.39 -31.25 -6.37
C TYR A 31 15.11 -31.01 -5.58
N SER A 32 14.25 -32.02 -5.53
CA SER A 32 13.14 -32.07 -4.57
C SER A 32 13.67 -32.03 -3.14
N THR A 33 12.84 -31.55 -2.23
CA THR A 33 13.15 -31.45 -0.81
C THR A 33 11.93 -31.85 0.01
N ASP A 34 12.17 -32.34 1.21
CA ASP A 34 11.17 -32.59 2.25
C ASP A 34 11.03 -31.40 3.22
N ILE A 35 11.72 -30.29 2.94
CA ILE A 35 11.60 -29.04 3.67
C ILE A 35 10.30 -28.34 3.29
N LEU A 36 9.43 -28.09 4.26
CA LEU A 36 8.26 -27.23 4.03
C LEU A 36 8.70 -25.77 4.05
N THR A 37 8.45 -25.07 2.95
CA THR A 37 8.91 -23.69 2.75
C THR A 37 7.74 -22.73 2.89
N PHE A 38 7.96 -21.63 3.59
CA PHE A 38 6.96 -20.58 3.79
C PHE A 38 7.54 -19.23 3.39
N VAL A 39 6.79 -18.43 2.66
CA VAL A 39 7.12 -17.04 2.33
C VAL A 39 6.01 -16.13 2.84
N ASN A 40 6.36 -15.14 3.66
CA ASN A 40 5.44 -14.21 4.31
C ASN A 40 4.29 -14.94 5.06
N GLY A 41 4.61 -16.09 5.66
CA GLY A 41 3.68 -16.95 6.39
C GLY A 41 2.80 -17.89 5.56
N ALA A 42 2.92 -17.87 4.23
CA ALA A 42 2.17 -18.76 3.34
C ALA A 42 3.07 -19.89 2.75
N PRO A 43 2.57 -21.13 2.65
CA PRO A 43 3.35 -22.26 2.13
C PRO A 43 3.64 -22.10 0.63
N ILE A 44 4.86 -22.38 0.19
CA ILE A 44 5.30 -22.34 -1.22
C ILE A 44 6.16 -23.57 -1.55
N GLU A 45 6.12 -24.02 -2.80
CA GLU A 45 7.00 -25.07 -3.28
C GLU A 45 8.46 -24.62 -3.18
N GLY A 46 9.25 -25.35 -2.39
CA GLY A 46 10.68 -25.11 -2.22
C GLY A 46 11.50 -26.20 -2.86
N TYR A 47 12.73 -25.88 -3.23
CA TYR A 47 13.65 -26.81 -3.86
C TYR A 47 15.05 -26.71 -3.25
N ASN A 48 15.89 -27.72 -3.50
CA ASN A 48 17.26 -27.72 -3.02
C ASN A 48 18.27 -27.46 -4.15
N ILE A 49 19.18 -26.52 -3.92
CA ILE A 49 20.40 -26.34 -4.72
C ILE A 49 21.59 -26.26 -3.75
N GLY A 50 22.49 -27.23 -3.82
CA GLY A 50 23.72 -27.24 -3.02
C GLY A 50 23.49 -27.19 -1.51
N GLY A 51 22.39 -27.78 -1.02
CA GLY A 51 22.05 -27.75 0.41
C GLY A 51 21.28 -26.51 0.88
N ARG A 52 20.97 -25.58 -0.02
CA ARG A 52 20.17 -24.37 0.28
C ARG A 52 18.76 -24.48 -0.31
N THR A 53 17.80 -23.81 0.33
CA THR A 53 16.41 -23.76 -0.12
C THR A 53 16.23 -22.60 -1.10
N VAL A 54 15.74 -22.93 -2.29
CA VAL A 54 15.41 -21.95 -3.32
C VAL A 54 13.92 -22.00 -3.65
N VAL A 55 13.39 -20.86 -4.06
CA VAL A 55 12.04 -20.72 -4.62
C VAL A 55 12.15 -20.08 -5.98
N ILE A 56 11.16 -20.32 -6.84
CA ILE A 56 11.10 -19.66 -8.14
C ILE A 56 10.60 -18.22 -7.93
N ALA A 57 11.36 -17.24 -8.40
CA ALA A 57 11.13 -15.82 -8.16
C ALA A 57 9.81 -15.36 -8.79
N GLU A 58 9.50 -15.85 -9.99
CA GLU A 58 8.27 -15.53 -10.70
C GLU A 58 7.03 -16.07 -9.95
N ASP A 59 7.13 -17.22 -9.28
CA ASP A 59 6.03 -17.76 -8.45
C ASP A 59 5.68 -16.83 -7.28
N LEU A 60 6.62 -16.01 -6.80
CA LEU A 60 6.34 -15.04 -5.73
C LEU A 60 5.38 -13.94 -6.17
N GLU A 61 5.42 -13.55 -7.45
CA GLU A 61 4.48 -12.59 -8.04
C GLU A 61 3.23 -13.29 -8.56
N ASP A 62 3.40 -14.32 -9.42
CA ASP A 62 2.32 -15.03 -10.11
C ASP A 62 1.27 -15.57 -9.12
N GLN A 63 1.72 -15.95 -7.93
CA GLN A 63 0.89 -16.50 -6.88
C GLN A 63 0.68 -15.53 -5.71
N ASP A 64 0.91 -14.22 -5.86
CA ASP A 64 0.62 -13.19 -4.86
C ASP A 64 1.24 -13.43 -3.46
N TYR A 65 2.56 -13.65 -3.38
CA TYR A 65 3.27 -13.72 -2.09
C TYR A 65 3.64 -12.35 -1.52
N GLY A 66 3.22 -11.26 -2.17
CA GLY A 66 3.59 -9.88 -1.79
C GLY A 66 4.85 -9.38 -2.50
N PHE A 67 5.09 -9.82 -3.74
CA PHE A 67 6.24 -9.46 -4.56
C PHE A 67 5.81 -9.06 -5.97
N THR A 68 6.65 -8.30 -6.66
CA THR A 68 6.61 -8.12 -8.12
C THR A 68 7.93 -8.54 -8.74
N CYS A 69 7.88 -9.09 -9.95
CA CYS A 69 9.01 -9.60 -10.69
C CYS A 69 9.04 -8.97 -12.09
N ASP A 70 9.99 -8.07 -12.32
CA ASP A 70 10.15 -7.41 -13.62
C ASP A 70 11.34 -8.02 -14.37
N TYR A 71 11.06 -8.60 -15.54
CA TYR A 71 12.08 -9.16 -16.43
C TYR A 71 12.29 -8.24 -17.64
N ASN A 72 13.54 -7.83 -17.83
CA ASN A 72 13.97 -7.00 -18.94
C ASN A 72 14.88 -7.80 -19.89
N GLU A 73 14.37 -8.08 -21.09
CA GLU A 73 15.09 -8.84 -22.11
C GLU A 73 16.31 -8.08 -22.64
N ASP A 74 16.20 -6.78 -22.89
CA ASP A 74 17.29 -5.97 -23.46
C ASP A 74 18.46 -5.84 -22.47
N ALA A 75 18.15 -5.71 -21.18
CA ALA A 75 19.15 -5.61 -20.11
C ALA A 75 19.60 -6.98 -19.60
N ARG A 76 18.95 -8.07 -20.02
CA ARG A 76 19.16 -9.44 -19.49
C ARG A 76 19.16 -9.40 -17.95
N SER A 77 18.06 -8.92 -17.37
CA SER A 77 17.95 -8.73 -15.92
C SER A 77 16.57 -9.07 -15.38
N LEU A 78 16.52 -9.67 -14.20
CA LEU A 78 15.30 -9.89 -13.43
C LEU A 78 15.37 -9.09 -12.12
N SER A 79 14.34 -8.30 -11.85
CA SER A 79 14.24 -7.48 -10.64
C SER A 79 13.06 -7.95 -9.78
N LEU A 80 13.36 -8.46 -8.60
CA LEU A 80 12.38 -8.90 -7.62
C LEU A 80 12.23 -7.83 -6.53
N TYR A 81 11.02 -7.33 -6.31
CA TYR A 81 10.75 -6.32 -5.29
C TYR A 81 9.71 -6.81 -4.28
N SER A 82 9.97 -6.60 -3.00
CA SER A 82 8.91 -6.74 -1.99
C SER A 82 7.90 -5.62 -2.16
N MET A 83 6.62 -5.96 -2.15
CA MET A 83 5.52 -5.00 -2.12
C MET A 83 5.19 -4.50 -0.71
N PHE A 84 5.94 -4.93 0.31
CA PHE A 84 5.75 -4.57 1.71
C PHE A 84 4.36 -4.94 2.26
N ARG A 85 3.79 -6.04 1.78
CA ARG A 85 2.50 -6.58 2.22
C ARG A 85 2.56 -8.10 2.35
N LYS A 86 1.62 -8.64 3.11
CA LYS A 86 1.38 -10.09 3.17
C LYS A 86 0.61 -10.57 1.92
N PRO A 87 0.67 -11.88 1.62
CA PRO A 87 -0.23 -12.52 0.66
C PRO A 87 -1.69 -12.21 1.00
N VAL A 88 -2.55 -12.00 0.00
CA VAL A 88 -3.98 -11.71 0.22
C VAL A 88 -4.77 -12.99 0.42
N ASP A 89 -4.47 -14.00 -0.39
CA ASP A 89 -5.21 -15.25 -0.43
C ASP A 89 -4.54 -16.38 0.37
N ALA A 90 -5.37 -17.24 0.94
CA ALA A 90 -4.90 -18.52 1.48
C ALA A 90 -4.27 -19.35 0.35
N LYS A 91 -3.11 -19.93 0.63
CA LYS A 91 -2.40 -20.81 -0.31
C LYS A 91 -2.68 -22.26 0.02
N GLU A 92 -2.66 -23.10 -1.01
CA GLU A 92 -2.81 -24.54 -0.84
C GLU A 92 -1.67 -25.11 0.02
N GLU A 93 -1.97 -26.14 0.82
CA GLU A 93 -0.94 -26.80 1.59
C GLU A 93 0.05 -27.52 0.66
N ILE A 94 1.34 -27.34 0.93
CA ILE A 94 2.40 -28.10 0.27
C ILE A 94 2.61 -29.42 0.99
N VAL A 95 2.51 -30.52 0.25
CA VAL A 95 2.78 -31.86 0.76
C VAL A 95 4.28 -32.14 0.68
N ARG A 96 4.86 -32.67 1.75
CA ARG A 96 6.29 -33.06 1.76
C ARG A 96 6.58 -34.05 0.64
N ASP A 97 7.58 -33.74 -0.18
CA ASP A 97 8.14 -34.67 -1.17
C ASP A 97 9.32 -35.46 -0.58
N MET A 98 9.71 -36.55 -1.25
CA MET A 98 10.97 -37.23 -0.95
C MET A 98 12.15 -36.37 -1.43
N PRO A 99 13.18 -36.15 -0.60
CA PRO A 99 14.29 -35.30 -0.98
C PRO A 99 15.24 -35.99 -1.97
N GLY A 100 15.89 -35.20 -2.83
CA GLY A 100 17.02 -35.64 -3.66
C GLY A 100 16.66 -36.18 -5.05
N ARG A 101 15.40 -36.15 -5.46
CA ARG A 101 15.02 -36.41 -6.85
C ARG A 101 15.38 -35.18 -7.69
N ILE A 102 15.99 -35.39 -8.86
CA ILE A 102 16.20 -34.30 -9.83
C ILE A 102 14.83 -33.85 -10.35
N VAL A 103 14.53 -32.56 -10.17
CA VAL A 103 13.27 -31.94 -10.63
C VAL A 103 13.48 -30.97 -11.78
N GLY A 104 14.72 -30.58 -12.05
CA GLY A 104 15.08 -29.70 -13.16
C GLY A 104 16.59 -29.55 -13.33
N GLU A 105 16.98 -28.91 -14.41
CA GLU A 105 18.38 -28.59 -14.74
C GLU A 105 18.65 -27.10 -14.51
N ILE A 106 19.89 -26.78 -14.15
CA ILE A 106 20.39 -25.41 -14.02
C ILE A 106 21.24 -25.11 -15.25
N TYR A 107 21.02 -23.96 -15.86
CA TYR A 107 21.73 -23.54 -17.06
C TYR A 107 22.62 -22.33 -16.76
N PRO A 108 23.79 -22.22 -17.42
CA PRO A 108 24.51 -20.96 -17.48
C PRO A 108 23.58 -19.84 -17.93
N THR A 109 23.74 -18.65 -17.38
CA THR A 109 22.94 -17.49 -17.79
C THR A 109 23.76 -16.22 -17.67
N ASP A 110 23.48 -15.28 -18.57
CA ASP A 110 23.91 -13.89 -18.49
C ASP A 110 22.89 -13.01 -17.74
N ILE A 111 21.76 -13.58 -17.31
CA ILE A 111 20.72 -12.85 -16.58
C ILE A 111 21.25 -12.44 -15.20
N THR A 112 21.22 -11.15 -14.93
CA THR A 112 21.51 -10.60 -13.61
C THR A 112 20.24 -10.53 -12.77
N VAL A 113 20.31 -10.84 -11.47
CA VAL A 113 19.15 -10.85 -10.58
C VAL A 113 19.37 -9.86 -9.43
N THR A 114 18.34 -9.06 -9.14
CA THR A 114 18.33 -8.16 -7.98
C THR A 114 17.13 -8.40 -7.11
N TYR A 115 17.29 -8.23 -5.80
CA TYR A 115 16.21 -8.18 -4.82
C TYR A 115 16.23 -6.80 -4.13
N ASN A 116 15.12 -6.07 -4.20
CA ASN A 116 15.03 -4.70 -3.67
C ASN A 116 16.18 -3.80 -4.18
N GLY A 117 16.59 -3.99 -5.45
CA GLY A 117 17.68 -3.25 -6.10
C GLY A 117 19.10 -3.67 -5.72
N ILE A 118 19.27 -4.69 -4.86
CA ILE A 118 20.57 -5.22 -4.47
C ILE A 118 20.84 -6.53 -5.22
N PRO A 119 22.02 -6.74 -5.84
CA PRO A 119 22.34 -7.98 -6.53
C PRO A 119 22.26 -9.22 -5.63
N VAL A 120 21.70 -10.31 -6.17
CA VAL A 120 21.58 -11.62 -5.52
C VAL A 120 21.94 -12.73 -6.49
N THR A 121 22.19 -13.93 -5.96
CA THR A 121 22.39 -15.12 -6.80
C THR A 121 21.05 -15.56 -7.42
N GLY A 122 21.01 -15.61 -8.75
CA GLY A 122 19.91 -16.20 -9.52
C GLY A 122 20.32 -17.51 -10.18
N TYR A 123 19.42 -18.49 -10.19
CA TYR A 123 19.61 -19.78 -10.87
C TYR A 123 18.64 -19.93 -12.03
N ASN A 124 19.14 -20.03 -13.27
CA ASN A 124 18.30 -20.25 -14.45
C ASN A 124 17.87 -21.71 -14.56
N LEU A 125 16.56 -21.95 -14.54
CA LEU A 125 15.90 -23.25 -14.60
C LEU A 125 15.23 -23.50 -15.96
N GLY A 126 15.84 -23.01 -17.04
CA GLY A 126 15.33 -23.19 -18.41
C GLY A 126 14.20 -22.23 -18.75
N GLY A 127 14.36 -20.95 -18.38
CA GLY A 127 13.37 -19.89 -18.63
C GLY A 127 12.60 -19.42 -17.41
N ARG A 128 12.91 -19.94 -16.22
CA ARG A 128 12.48 -19.40 -14.92
C ARG A 128 13.70 -19.19 -14.03
N THR A 129 13.56 -18.33 -13.03
CA THR A 129 14.68 -17.94 -12.17
C THR A 129 14.40 -18.34 -10.73
N ALA A 130 15.31 -19.10 -10.10
CA ALA A 130 15.23 -19.39 -8.67
C ALA A 130 16.15 -18.48 -7.85
N VAL A 131 15.71 -18.15 -6.63
CA VAL A 131 16.45 -17.35 -5.64
C VAL A 131 16.53 -18.08 -4.30
N CYS A 132 17.62 -17.90 -3.58
CA CYS A 132 17.86 -18.58 -2.29
C CYS A 132 17.32 -17.77 -1.10
N LEU A 133 16.41 -18.36 -0.34
CA LEU A 133 15.76 -17.67 0.79
C LEU A 133 16.73 -17.39 1.94
N GLU A 134 17.69 -18.29 2.20
CA GLU A 134 18.72 -18.07 3.21
C GLU A 134 19.66 -16.92 2.83
N GLU A 135 19.91 -16.67 1.54
CA GLU A 135 20.69 -15.51 1.09
C GLU A 135 19.92 -14.20 1.32
N LEU A 136 18.64 -14.20 0.97
CA LEU A 136 17.77 -13.04 1.13
C LEU A 136 17.55 -12.68 2.61
N GLY A 137 17.68 -13.63 3.52
CA GLY A 137 17.57 -13.39 4.96
C GLY A 137 18.90 -13.39 5.73
N ASP A 138 20.06 -13.45 5.05
CA ASP A 138 21.37 -13.45 5.72
C ASP A 138 21.65 -12.10 6.39
N LEU A 139 22.03 -12.14 7.67
CA LEU A 139 22.31 -10.96 8.48
C LEU A 139 23.75 -10.44 8.31
N THR A 140 24.60 -11.18 7.60
CA THR A 140 25.99 -10.79 7.34
C THR A 140 26.05 -9.40 6.69
N ASP A 141 26.79 -8.49 7.32
CA ASP A 141 26.95 -7.09 6.90
C ASP A 141 25.63 -6.30 6.75
N SER A 142 24.54 -6.76 7.37
CA SER A 142 23.26 -6.08 7.32
C SER A 142 23.25 -4.84 8.21
N PRO A 143 22.88 -3.65 7.69
CA PRO A 143 22.61 -2.48 8.53
C PRO A 143 21.36 -2.67 9.41
N ASN A 144 20.55 -3.70 9.13
CA ASN A 144 19.28 -4.00 9.79
C ASN A 144 19.40 -5.18 10.77
N ALA A 145 20.62 -5.66 11.04
CA ALA A 145 20.84 -6.85 11.86
C ALA A 145 20.24 -6.75 13.27
N GLU A 146 20.24 -5.54 13.86
CA GLU A 146 19.63 -5.29 15.19
C GLU A 146 18.11 -5.50 15.20
N TYR A 147 17.46 -5.36 14.04
CA TYR A 147 16.04 -5.62 13.84
C TYR A 147 15.76 -7.06 13.37
N GLY A 148 16.81 -7.87 13.21
CA GLY A 148 16.71 -9.24 12.71
C GLY A 148 16.42 -9.35 11.22
N TYR A 149 16.70 -8.30 10.43
CA TYR A 149 16.55 -8.31 8.98
C TYR A 149 17.91 -8.20 8.26
N SER A 150 17.99 -8.79 7.08
CA SER A 150 19.11 -8.67 6.15
C SER A 150 19.17 -7.27 5.52
N LYS A 151 20.23 -7.01 4.76
CA LYS A 151 20.35 -5.81 3.91
C LYS A 151 19.26 -5.74 2.83
N TYR A 152 18.61 -6.85 2.54
CA TYR A 152 17.51 -6.96 1.59
C TYR A 152 16.15 -6.64 2.22
N LEU A 153 16.07 -6.40 3.55
CA LEU A 153 14.82 -6.32 4.31
C LEU A 153 14.07 -7.66 4.38
N GLY A 154 14.81 -8.77 4.38
CA GLY A 154 14.28 -10.12 4.55
C GLY A 154 14.84 -10.79 5.80
N LYS A 155 14.16 -11.79 6.33
CA LYS A 155 14.69 -12.68 7.39
C LYS A 155 14.26 -14.10 7.12
N TYR A 156 15.08 -15.06 7.50
CA TYR A 156 14.71 -16.46 7.44
C TYR A 156 14.84 -17.15 8.80
N LEU A 157 14.07 -18.20 9.00
CA LEU A 157 14.14 -19.09 10.15
C LEU A 157 14.17 -20.53 9.66
N TRP A 158 15.22 -21.26 10.04
CA TRP A 158 15.35 -22.69 9.81
C TRP A 158 14.98 -23.46 11.08
N ASP A 159 14.03 -24.38 10.97
CA ASP A 159 13.67 -25.35 11.99
C ASP A 159 14.06 -26.76 11.52
N GLY A 160 15.13 -27.29 12.09
CA GLY A 160 15.63 -28.61 11.74
C GLY A 160 14.80 -29.77 12.28
N GLU A 161 14.03 -29.58 13.35
CA GLU A 161 13.19 -30.62 13.94
C GLU A 161 11.96 -30.85 13.06
N ASN A 162 11.29 -29.77 12.69
CA ASN A 162 10.13 -29.83 11.81
C ASN A 162 10.49 -29.80 10.33
N ARG A 163 11.77 -29.63 9.98
CA ARG A 163 12.24 -29.45 8.59
C ARG A 163 11.39 -28.40 7.88
N THR A 164 11.36 -27.20 8.44
CA THR A 164 10.66 -26.05 7.85
C THR A 164 11.61 -24.88 7.68
N LEU A 165 11.40 -24.13 6.60
CA LEU A 165 12.09 -22.88 6.35
C LEU A 165 11.06 -21.78 6.12
N SER A 166 11.08 -20.76 6.97
CA SER A 166 10.22 -19.59 6.82
C SER A 166 11.06 -18.41 6.39
N TYR A 167 10.59 -17.67 5.38
CA TYR A 167 11.13 -16.39 4.95
C TYR A 167 10.07 -15.32 5.13
N ASP A 168 10.43 -14.20 5.77
CA ASP A 168 9.57 -13.03 5.88
C ASP A 168 10.29 -11.81 5.29
N SER A 169 9.66 -11.17 4.32
CA SER A 169 10.02 -9.81 3.93
C SER A 169 9.45 -8.79 4.91
N TYR A 170 10.09 -7.64 5.03
CA TYR A 170 9.56 -6.50 5.80
C TYR A 170 8.21 -6.07 5.19
N PHE A 171 7.19 -5.91 6.03
CA PHE A 171 5.86 -5.48 5.58
C PHE A 171 5.33 -4.32 6.43
N SER A 172 4.52 -3.48 5.80
CA SER A 172 3.79 -2.41 6.45
C SER A 172 2.48 -2.92 7.03
N ASN A 173 2.16 -2.52 8.26
CA ASN A 173 0.83 -2.69 8.86
C ASN A 173 0.13 -1.35 9.09
N ALA A 174 0.64 -0.26 8.50
CA ALA A 174 0.13 1.09 8.72
C ALA A 174 -1.36 1.24 8.39
N ARG A 175 -1.85 0.48 7.40
CA ARG A 175 -3.27 0.46 7.02
C ARG A 175 -4.17 0.05 8.19
N GLN A 176 -3.75 -0.92 9.00
CA GLN A 176 -4.53 -1.42 10.12
C GLN A 176 -4.70 -0.37 11.23
N VAL A 177 -3.73 0.54 11.37
CA VAL A 177 -3.69 1.53 12.46
C VAL A 177 -4.23 2.89 12.01
N LEU A 178 -3.73 3.43 10.90
CA LEU A 178 -4.00 4.80 10.48
C LEU A 178 -5.28 4.97 9.66
N PHE A 179 -5.83 3.87 9.15
CA PHE A 179 -7.04 3.86 8.30
C PHE A 179 -8.17 3.07 8.95
N ALA A 180 -8.13 2.86 10.27
CA ALA A 180 -9.26 2.33 11.01
C ALA A 180 -10.45 3.31 10.96
N ASP A 181 -11.67 2.78 10.92
CA ASP A 181 -12.88 3.55 10.67
C ASP A 181 -13.13 4.69 11.69
N ASP A 182 -12.58 4.60 12.91
CA ASP A 182 -12.77 5.57 14.01
C ASP A 182 -11.81 6.78 13.97
N MET A 183 -11.07 6.99 12.88
CA MET A 183 -10.00 8.00 12.76
C MET A 183 -10.45 9.32 12.10
N THR A 184 -11.76 9.55 12.02
CA THR A 184 -12.46 10.56 11.20
C THR A 184 -12.06 12.02 11.44
N ARG A 185 -11.56 12.36 12.63
CA ARG A 185 -11.22 13.76 13.02
C ARG A 185 -9.74 13.97 13.36
N LEU A 186 -8.88 13.09 12.87
CA LEU A 186 -7.44 13.18 13.08
C LEU A 186 -6.72 13.51 11.77
N GLU A 187 -5.80 14.45 11.88
CA GLU A 187 -4.76 14.67 10.89
C GLU A 187 -3.48 14.03 11.34
N TYR A 188 -2.71 13.62 10.34
CA TYR A 188 -1.35 13.18 10.54
C TYR A 188 -0.46 13.72 9.42
N THR A 189 0.78 14.03 9.78
CA THR A 189 1.88 14.18 8.84
C THR A 189 3.03 13.28 9.27
N PHE A 190 3.94 13.07 8.35
CA PHE A 190 5.11 12.27 8.55
C PHE A 190 6.35 13.06 8.17
N ALA A 191 7.34 13.08 9.06
CA ALA A 191 8.65 13.63 8.75
C ALA A 191 9.75 12.73 9.31
N ASP A 192 10.67 12.32 8.44
CA ASP A 192 11.77 11.38 8.72
C ASP A 192 11.31 10.09 9.38
N ASN A 193 11.40 9.97 10.72
CA ASN A 193 10.97 8.81 11.47
C ASN A 193 9.93 9.13 12.55
N VAL A 194 9.22 10.24 12.38
CA VAL A 194 8.21 10.72 13.34
C VAL A 194 6.86 10.90 12.65
N LEU A 195 5.87 10.18 13.16
CA LEU A 195 4.45 10.37 12.86
C LEU A 195 3.87 11.39 13.82
N TYR A 196 3.40 12.51 13.29
CA TYR A 196 2.74 13.56 14.05
C TYR A 196 1.24 13.42 13.91
N ILE A 197 0.51 13.50 15.01
CA ILE A 197 -0.95 13.41 15.01
C ILE A 197 -1.53 14.56 15.80
N TRP A 198 -2.55 15.20 15.25
CA TRP A 198 -3.29 16.25 15.91
C TRP A 198 -4.78 16.20 15.53
N PRO A 199 -5.64 16.75 16.40
CA PRO A 199 -7.05 16.93 16.07
C PRO A 199 -7.22 17.88 14.87
N ASN A 200 -8.11 17.54 13.93
CA ASN A 200 -8.53 18.43 12.85
C ASN A 200 -10.02 18.76 12.94
N ASP A 201 -10.30 20.04 13.17
CA ASP A 201 -11.63 20.64 13.26
C ASP A 201 -12.44 20.55 11.95
N MET A 202 -11.81 20.21 10.80
CA MET A 202 -12.43 20.24 9.48
C MET A 202 -12.62 18.86 8.82
N LYS A 203 -12.13 17.75 9.43
CA LYS A 203 -12.13 16.42 8.77
C LYS A 203 -13.39 15.57 9.08
N TYR A 204 -13.80 14.83 8.05
CA TYR A 204 -15.08 14.15 7.78
C TYR A 204 -15.59 13.11 8.78
N ALA A 205 -16.93 13.04 8.93
CA ALA A 205 -17.64 11.89 9.51
C ALA A 205 -18.16 10.86 8.47
N ALA A 206 -17.86 10.99 7.17
CA ALA A 206 -18.19 9.96 6.18
C ALA A 206 -17.15 9.87 5.07
N GLN A 207 -16.61 8.68 4.85
CA GLN A 207 -15.42 8.38 4.02
C GLN A 207 -15.65 8.58 2.51
N PHE A 208 -14.64 9.12 1.82
CA PHE A 208 -14.07 8.59 0.57
C PHE A 208 -12.64 9.16 0.40
N VAL A 209 -11.67 8.62 1.15
CA VAL A 209 -10.25 8.88 0.84
C VAL A 209 -9.88 7.94 -0.31
N SER A 210 -10.07 8.42 -1.54
CA SER A 210 -9.32 7.93 -2.68
C SER A 210 -7.85 8.19 -2.37
N ALA A 211 -7.16 7.17 -1.87
CA ALA A 211 -5.73 7.06 -2.06
C ALA A 211 -5.47 7.18 -3.57
N CYS A 212 -4.49 7.98 -3.95
CA CYS A 212 -4.08 8.34 -5.32
C CYS A 212 -4.75 9.62 -5.85
N GLY A 213 -4.01 10.72 -5.76
CA GLY A 213 -4.34 11.99 -6.41
C GLY A 213 -3.65 13.14 -5.70
N GLU A 214 -2.69 13.80 -6.36
CA GLU A 214 -1.91 14.93 -5.86
C GLU A 214 -2.79 15.97 -5.13
N GLU A 215 -2.58 16.14 -3.82
CA GLU A 215 -3.37 17.06 -2.99
C GLU A 215 -2.66 18.42 -2.86
N HIS A 216 -3.19 19.44 -3.53
CA HIS A 216 -3.05 20.81 -3.05
C HIS A 216 -4.07 21.04 -1.94
N ARG A 217 -3.63 21.03 -0.67
CA ARG A 217 -4.48 21.18 0.53
C ARG A 217 -4.65 22.67 0.91
N PRO A 218 -5.88 23.21 1.11
CA PRO A 218 -6.09 24.63 1.46
C PRO A 218 -6.00 24.98 2.96
N CYS A 219 -5.92 24.02 3.87
CA CYS A 219 -5.88 24.29 5.32
C CYS A 219 -4.59 23.85 6.02
N ALA A 220 -3.57 23.47 5.27
CA ALA A 220 -2.23 23.41 5.81
C ALA A 220 -1.78 24.85 6.10
N ASP A 221 -1.64 25.19 7.38
CA ASP A 221 -0.58 26.12 7.75
C ASP A 221 0.67 25.66 6.97
N LYS A 222 1.16 26.52 6.07
CA LYS A 222 2.34 26.23 5.24
C LYS A 222 3.60 25.95 6.09
N SER A 223 3.51 26.07 7.42
CA SER A 223 4.51 25.65 8.39
C SER A 223 4.55 24.13 8.66
N VAL A 224 3.49 23.38 8.35
CA VAL A 224 3.43 21.92 8.52
C VAL A 224 3.50 21.29 7.12
N GLY A 225 4.72 20.91 6.74
CA GLY A 225 5.08 20.47 5.39
C GLY A 225 4.24 19.31 4.85
N ASP A 226 4.32 19.17 3.53
CA ASP A 226 3.87 18.05 2.70
C ASP A 226 3.83 16.73 3.52
N PRO A 227 2.76 15.92 3.46
CA PRO A 227 2.71 14.61 4.13
C PRO A 227 3.87 13.65 3.76
N TYR A 228 4.71 14.05 2.80
CA TYR A 228 5.95 13.40 2.37
C TYR A 228 7.20 14.26 2.58
N ALA A 229 7.23 15.12 3.61
CA ALA A 229 8.40 15.92 3.95
C ALA A 229 9.54 15.02 4.49
N TYR A 230 10.38 14.51 3.60
CA TYR A 230 11.57 13.72 3.94
C TYR A 230 12.82 14.60 3.87
N SER A 231 13.70 14.50 4.88
CA SER A 231 15.03 15.09 4.77
C SER A 231 15.91 14.32 3.78
N GLU A 232 16.89 15.00 3.18
CA GLU A 232 17.92 14.32 2.37
C GLU A 232 18.67 13.24 3.16
N THR A 233 18.81 13.43 4.47
CA THR A 233 19.47 12.48 5.37
C THR A 233 18.67 11.18 5.45
N PHE A 234 17.35 11.27 5.62
CA PHE A 234 16.48 10.10 5.65
C PHE A 234 16.44 9.37 4.30
N ALA A 235 16.50 10.11 3.19
CA ALA A 235 16.64 9.53 1.85
C ALA A 235 18.01 8.84 1.63
N LYS A 236 19.06 9.23 2.36
CA LYS A 236 20.37 8.55 2.32
C LYS A 236 20.38 7.25 3.13
N SER A 237 19.49 7.09 4.11
CA SER A 237 19.31 5.86 4.88
C SER A 237 18.25 4.92 4.28
N ARG A 238 18.04 4.96 2.96
CA ARG A 238 17.16 4.00 2.26
C ARG A 238 17.58 2.56 2.55
N TYR A 239 16.59 1.67 2.64
CA TYR A 239 16.73 0.27 3.02
C TYR A 239 17.35 0.03 4.41
N CYS A 240 17.43 1.06 5.25
CA CYS A 240 17.81 0.95 6.65
C CYS A 240 16.56 1.09 7.53
N ILE A 241 16.30 0.09 8.37
CA ILE A 241 15.22 0.11 9.35
C ILE A 241 15.62 1.08 10.46
N GLN A 242 14.67 1.91 10.88
CA GLN A 242 14.85 2.90 11.94
C GLN A 242 13.66 2.86 12.90
N PRO A 243 13.81 3.32 14.15
CA PRO A 243 12.68 3.41 15.07
C PRO A 243 11.67 4.45 14.58
N LEU A 244 10.38 4.11 14.64
CA LEU A 244 9.25 4.98 14.37
C LEU A 244 8.75 5.59 15.68
N TYR A 245 8.63 6.92 15.72
CA TYR A 245 8.10 7.65 16.85
C TYR A 245 6.72 8.24 16.55
N LEU A 246 5.81 8.13 17.50
CA LEU A 246 4.54 8.86 17.53
C LEU A 246 4.73 10.14 18.35
N SER A 247 4.35 11.28 17.78
CA SER A 247 4.34 12.58 18.44
C SER A 247 2.90 13.05 18.66
N ILE A 248 2.51 13.19 19.93
CA ILE A 248 1.24 13.80 20.35
C ILE A 248 1.59 14.94 21.33
N ASP A 249 1.13 16.16 21.04
CA ASP A 249 1.39 17.35 21.86
C ASP A 249 2.88 17.57 22.17
N GLY A 250 3.76 17.24 21.21
CA GLY A 250 5.21 17.37 21.34
C GLY A 250 5.90 16.27 22.15
N GLN A 251 5.16 15.33 22.75
CA GLN A 251 5.73 14.15 23.39
C GLN A 251 5.95 13.03 22.38
N LYS A 252 7.19 12.53 22.29
CA LYS A 252 7.58 11.45 21.39
C LYS A 252 7.65 10.12 22.12
N GLN A 253 7.06 9.09 21.53
CA GLN A 253 7.14 7.71 22.01
C GLN A 253 7.44 6.78 20.84
N GLU A 254 8.37 5.84 21.05
CA GLU A 254 8.63 4.79 20.06
C GLU A 254 7.44 3.83 19.97
N ILE A 255 6.95 3.58 18.76
CA ILE A 255 5.75 2.79 18.48
C ILE A 255 5.99 1.69 17.45
N GLY A 256 7.18 1.63 16.85
CA GLY A 256 7.49 0.66 15.83
C GLY A 256 8.74 0.96 15.05
N THR A 257 8.75 0.57 13.79
CA THR A 257 9.84 0.78 12.85
C THR A 257 9.38 1.44 11.56
N VAL A 258 10.32 2.04 10.86
CA VAL A 258 10.12 2.66 9.56
C VAL A 258 11.28 2.31 8.64
N VAL A 259 10.99 2.19 7.35
CA VAL A 259 11.99 2.10 6.29
C VAL A 259 11.58 2.95 5.09
N SER A 260 12.56 3.63 4.48
CA SER A 260 12.40 4.27 3.18
C SER A 260 12.97 3.39 2.08
N VAL A 261 12.29 3.28 0.96
CA VAL A 261 12.71 2.48 -0.20
C VAL A 261 12.49 3.26 -1.49
N TYR A 262 13.27 2.94 -2.50
CA TYR A 262 13.10 3.51 -3.83
C TYR A 262 12.12 2.67 -4.64
N VAL A 263 11.21 3.33 -5.35
CA VAL A 263 10.22 2.72 -6.23
C VAL A 263 10.58 3.10 -7.67
N PRO A 264 11.20 2.20 -8.44
CA PRO A 264 11.71 2.50 -9.78
C PRO A 264 10.65 3.00 -10.74
N GLU A 265 9.44 2.42 -10.71
CA GLU A 265 8.36 2.74 -11.65
C GLU A 265 7.84 4.16 -11.49
N ALA A 266 7.98 4.72 -10.29
CA ALA A 266 7.52 6.06 -9.93
C ALA A 266 8.67 7.06 -9.77
N ASP A 267 9.92 6.64 -9.97
CA ASP A 267 11.14 7.42 -9.75
C ASP A 267 11.09 8.22 -8.44
N THR A 268 10.67 7.56 -7.36
CA THR A 268 10.40 8.22 -6.08
C THR A 268 10.69 7.32 -4.89
N ASN A 269 10.88 7.93 -3.73
CA ASN A 269 11.03 7.21 -2.48
C ASN A 269 9.66 7.05 -1.79
N ARG A 270 9.40 5.86 -1.26
CA ARG A 270 8.24 5.59 -0.42
C ARG A 270 8.68 5.16 0.96
N THR A 271 7.83 5.43 1.95
CA THR A 271 8.07 5.06 3.34
C THR A 271 7.04 4.06 3.79
N TYR A 272 7.52 3.02 4.46
CA TYR A 272 6.73 1.94 4.98
C TYR A 272 6.88 1.87 6.50
N LEU A 273 5.74 1.90 7.19
CA LEU A 273 5.66 1.93 8.66
C LEU A 273 5.19 0.59 9.18
N THR A 274 5.81 0.12 10.25
CA THR A 274 5.40 -1.08 10.96
C THR A 274 5.25 -0.74 12.43
N PHE A 275 4.04 -0.84 12.95
CA PHE A 275 3.72 -0.66 14.36
C PHE A 275 4.01 -1.97 15.11
N SER A 276 4.85 -1.92 16.14
CA SER A 276 5.22 -3.11 16.93
C SER A 276 4.04 -3.68 17.72
N ASP A 277 3.16 -2.80 18.19
CA ASP A 277 1.91 -3.11 18.86
C ASP A 277 0.82 -2.25 18.21
N ALA A 278 0.17 -2.80 17.18
CA ALA A 278 -0.79 -2.09 16.36
C ALA A 278 -2.02 -1.63 17.17
N ASP A 279 -2.50 -2.48 18.09
CA ASP A 279 -3.66 -2.17 18.93
C ASP A 279 -3.35 -1.04 19.90
N LYS A 280 -2.22 -1.11 20.61
CA LYS A 280 -1.81 -0.04 21.53
C LYS A 280 -1.50 1.26 20.81
N ALA A 281 -0.90 1.20 19.63
CA ALA A 281 -0.70 2.37 18.79
C ALA A 281 -2.05 2.97 18.39
N ALA A 282 -3.00 2.16 17.90
CA ALA A 282 -4.33 2.62 17.53
C ALA A 282 -5.06 3.25 18.74
N GLU A 283 -5.03 2.64 19.92
CA GLU A 283 -5.60 3.20 21.15
C GLU A 283 -4.98 4.56 21.50
N LYS A 284 -3.64 4.66 21.44
CA LYS A 284 -2.93 5.91 21.73
C LYS A 284 -3.30 7.02 20.75
N ILE A 285 -3.40 6.67 19.47
CA ILE A 285 -3.80 7.59 18.42
C ILE A 285 -5.26 8.02 18.60
N LYS A 286 -6.18 7.09 18.89
CA LYS A 286 -7.58 7.38 19.22
C LYS A 286 -7.73 8.24 20.48
N SER A 287 -6.76 8.22 21.41
CA SER A 287 -6.78 9.09 22.59
C SER A 287 -6.58 10.57 22.26
N VAL A 288 -6.07 10.89 21.07
CA VAL A 288 -6.02 12.26 20.56
C VAL A 288 -7.46 12.69 20.28
N ARG A 289 -7.96 13.66 21.04
CA ARG A 289 -9.32 14.17 20.91
C ARG A 289 -9.29 15.67 20.68
N MET A 290 -10.16 16.14 19.79
CA MET A 290 -10.59 17.54 19.79
C MET A 290 -11.32 17.78 21.12
N PRO A 291 -11.07 18.89 21.83
CA PRO A 291 -12.03 19.38 22.80
C PRO A 291 -13.36 19.63 22.06
N GLN A 292 -14.44 18.98 22.48
CA GLN A 292 -15.74 19.18 21.86
C GLN A 292 -16.15 20.65 22.02
N LYS A 293 -16.32 21.35 20.90
CA LYS A 293 -16.79 22.74 20.93
C LYS A 293 -18.23 22.77 21.42
N THR A 294 -18.55 23.72 22.29
CA THR A 294 -19.95 24.05 22.58
C THR A 294 -20.64 24.50 21.29
N TYR A 295 -21.98 24.44 21.26
CA TYR A 295 -22.75 24.96 20.14
C TYR A 295 -22.35 26.40 19.77
N GLN A 296 -22.12 27.27 20.76
CA GLN A 296 -21.76 28.67 20.54
C GLN A 296 -20.36 28.83 19.94
N GLU A 297 -19.38 28.06 20.44
CA GLU A 297 -18.02 28.06 19.89
C GLU A 297 -18.00 27.54 18.46
N ALA A 298 -18.73 26.46 18.17
CA ALA A 298 -18.83 25.91 16.82
C ALA A 298 -19.56 26.88 15.88
N TYR A 299 -20.70 27.44 16.30
CA TYR A 299 -21.45 28.41 15.51
C TYR A 299 -20.58 29.61 15.13
N ALA A 300 -19.93 30.25 16.11
CA ALA A 300 -19.02 31.37 15.87
C ALA A 300 -17.85 30.97 14.98
N TYR A 301 -17.22 29.82 15.23
CA TYR A 301 -16.11 29.33 14.42
C TYR A 301 -16.43 29.34 12.91
N PHE A 302 -17.63 28.85 12.55
CA PHE A 302 -18.07 28.78 11.16
C PHE A 302 -18.57 30.12 10.62
N THR A 303 -19.44 30.83 11.34
CA THR A 303 -20.04 32.07 10.82
C THR A 303 -19.06 33.23 10.75
N ASP A 304 -17.98 33.19 11.52
CA ASP A 304 -16.93 34.21 11.49
C ASP A 304 -15.94 34.01 10.32
N ARG A 305 -15.86 32.79 9.78
CA ARG A 305 -14.89 32.40 8.73
C ARG A 305 -15.52 32.22 7.35
N PHE A 306 -16.78 31.83 7.30
CA PHE A 306 -17.44 31.43 6.06
C PHE A 306 -18.74 32.18 5.87
N GLN A 307 -19.08 32.43 4.61
CA GLN A 307 -20.37 33.00 4.26
C GLN A 307 -21.47 31.98 4.48
N VAL A 308 -22.50 32.32 5.26
CA VAL A 308 -23.71 31.51 5.38
C VAL A 308 -24.58 31.72 4.13
N VAL A 309 -24.76 30.65 3.35
CA VAL A 309 -25.58 30.64 2.12
C VAL A 309 -27.03 30.25 2.43
N ASP A 310 -27.21 29.22 3.27
CA ASP A 310 -28.51 28.73 3.69
C ASP A 310 -28.43 28.19 5.13
N LYS A 311 -29.55 28.20 5.85
CA LYS A 311 -29.65 27.70 7.22
C LYS A 311 -31.04 27.17 7.52
N ILE A 312 -31.08 25.97 8.08
CA ILE A 312 -32.30 25.36 8.64
C ILE A 312 -32.06 24.93 10.08
N GLU A 313 -33.07 25.10 10.92
CA GLU A 313 -32.99 24.83 12.36
C GLU A 313 -34.08 23.84 12.76
N LYS A 314 -33.69 22.81 13.51
CA LYS A 314 -34.60 21.84 14.12
C LYS A 314 -33.96 21.28 15.38
N PRO A 315 -34.31 21.79 16.57
CA PRO A 315 -33.70 21.36 17.82
C PRO A 315 -33.66 19.83 17.97
N PRO A 316 -32.51 19.25 18.36
CA PRO A 316 -31.31 19.94 18.84
C PRO A 316 -30.31 20.35 17.74
N TYR A 317 -30.67 20.32 16.46
CA TYR A 317 -29.73 20.54 15.36
C TYR A 317 -29.91 21.87 14.62
N THR A 318 -28.80 22.40 14.12
CA THR A 318 -28.76 23.52 13.17
C THR A 318 -27.89 23.13 12.00
N ALA A 319 -28.45 23.10 10.79
CA ALA A 319 -27.70 22.81 9.57
C ALA A 319 -27.52 24.09 8.75
N MET A 320 -26.31 24.30 8.23
CA MET A 320 -25.94 25.46 7.43
C MET A 320 -25.23 25.03 6.16
N VAL A 321 -25.56 25.66 5.04
CA VAL A 321 -24.71 25.71 3.85
C VAL A 321 -23.79 26.90 4.01
N LEU A 322 -22.49 26.64 3.98
CA LEU A 322 -21.43 27.64 4.10
C LEU A 322 -20.64 27.73 2.80
N LYS A 323 -20.01 28.87 2.55
CA LYS A 323 -19.15 29.08 1.38
C LYS A 323 -17.86 29.80 1.78
N GLU A 324 -16.75 29.31 1.25
CA GLU A 324 -15.42 29.93 1.33
C GLU A 324 -15.24 30.94 0.18
N GLU A 325 -14.46 32.01 0.39
CA GLU A 325 -14.32 33.13 -0.57
C GLU A 325 -13.92 32.66 -1.97
N ASP A 326 -12.93 31.76 -2.05
CA ASP A 326 -12.41 31.17 -3.29
C ASP A 326 -12.81 29.70 -3.49
N GLY A 327 -13.68 29.16 -2.63
CA GLY A 327 -14.05 27.74 -2.58
C GLY A 327 -15.49 27.43 -3.00
N GLY A 328 -15.78 26.13 -3.11
CA GLY A 328 -17.14 25.62 -3.26
C GLY A 328 -17.95 25.69 -1.96
N PRO A 329 -19.29 25.62 -2.03
CA PRO A 329 -20.11 25.47 -0.83
C PRO A 329 -19.88 24.12 -0.14
N PHE A 330 -20.07 24.11 1.18
CA PHE A 330 -20.05 22.92 2.02
C PHE A 330 -21.14 22.98 3.09
N ILE A 331 -21.41 21.87 3.78
CA ILE A 331 -22.46 21.82 4.82
C ILE A 331 -21.84 21.58 6.19
N VAL A 332 -22.37 22.26 7.20
CA VAL A 332 -22.12 21.92 8.60
C VAL A 332 -23.44 21.67 9.32
N ILE A 333 -23.45 20.69 10.22
CA ILE A 333 -24.55 20.43 11.15
C ILE A 333 -24.01 20.57 12.57
N LEU A 334 -24.59 21.49 13.32
CA LEU A 334 -24.27 21.75 14.72
C LEU A 334 -25.28 21.03 15.61
N ASN A 335 -24.82 20.49 16.73
CA ASN A 335 -25.69 19.98 17.79
C ASN A 335 -25.71 20.98 18.94
N GLN A 336 -26.90 21.38 19.38
CA GLN A 336 -27.12 22.33 20.47
C GLN A 336 -26.58 21.80 21.81
N ASN A 337 -26.40 20.49 21.94
CA ASN A 337 -25.75 19.86 23.08
C ASN A 337 -24.21 19.90 23.01
N GLY A 338 -23.63 20.40 21.93
CA GLY A 338 -22.19 20.44 21.68
C GLY A 338 -21.79 19.60 20.46
N GLY A 339 -20.70 20.01 19.82
CA GLY A 339 -20.12 19.36 18.65
C GLY A 339 -20.81 19.69 17.33
N TYR A 340 -20.18 19.24 16.25
CA TYR A 340 -20.63 19.48 14.89
C TYR A 340 -20.10 18.43 13.92
N VAL A 341 -20.72 18.35 12.74
CA VAL A 341 -20.28 17.53 11.61
C VAL A 341 -20.16 18.38 10.37
N CYS A 342 -19.07 18.22 9.63
CA CYS A 342 -18.82 18.87 8.34
C CYS A 342 -18.92 17.89 7.18
N PHE A 343 -19.55 18.35 6.10
CA PHE A 343 -19.62 17.68 4.81
C PHE A 343 -18.87 18.54 3.78
N TYR A 344 -17.55 18.40 3.74
CA TYR A 344 -16.66 19.27 2.96
C TYR A 344 -16.41 18.76 1.52
N ASP A 345 -16.82 17.53 1.17
CA ASP A 345 -16.41 16.86 -0.09
C ASP A 345 -17.40 17.04 -1.22
N TYR A 346 -18.53 17.71 -0.95
CA TYR A 346 -19.52 17.85 -1.99
C TYR A 346 -18.97 18.68 -3.14
N THR A 347 -18.21 19.76 -2.91
CA THR A 347 -17.77 20.60 -4.02
C THR A 347 -16.45 21.33 -3.74
N LYS A 348 -15.36 20.97 -4.43
CA LYS A 348 -14.22 21.87 -4.63
C LYS A 348 -14.48 22.91 -5.73
N GLU A 349 -15.62 22.78 -6.40
CA GLU A 349 -16.04 23.55 -7.55
C GLU A 349 -16.90 24.76 -7.14
N PRO A 350 -16.40 26.00 -7.29
CA PRO A 350 -17.12 27.22 -6.88
C PRO A 350 -18.49 27.42 -7.54
N GLN A 351 -18.71 26.76 -8.69
CA GLN A 351 -19.95 26.81 -9.47
C GLN A 351 -21.07 25.92 -8.95
N LYS A 352 -20.79 25.00 -8.04
CA LYS A 352 -21.80 24.10 -7.51
C LYS A 352 -22.67 24.83 -6.47
N THR A 353 -23.89 24.36 -6.32
CA THR A 353 -24.90 24.83 -5.38
C THR A 353 -25.33 23.66 -4.50
N LEU A 354 -25.34 23.89 -3.19
CA LEU A 354 -25.88 22.96 -2.21
C LEU A 354 -27.22 23.45 -1.68
N THR A 355 -28.13 22.51 -1.44
CA THR A 355 -29.44 22.74 -0.84
C THR A 355 -29.63 21.78 0.32
N ILE A 356 -30.23 22.26 1.39
CA ILE A 356 -30.54 21.46 2.57
C ILE A 356 -32.02 21.56 2.93
N LYS A 357 -32.62 20.45 3.35
CA LYS A 357 -33.97 20.42 3.93
C LYS A 357 -34.08 19.26 4.91
N TRP A 358 -34.93 19.41 5.92
CA TRP A 358 -35.27 18.28 6.79
C TRP A 358 -36.14 17.29 6.03
N ASP A 359 -35.87 16.00 6.24
CA ASP A 359 -36.73 14.93 5.76
C ASP A 359 -38.11 15.04 6.42
N THR A 360 -39.16 15.05 5.60
CA THR A 360 -40.53 15.30 6.06
C THR A 360 -41.21 14.06 6.62
N GLU A 361 -40.66 12.87 6.40
CA GLU A 361 -41.26 11.60 6.83
C GLU A 361 -40.64 11.12 8.15
N THR A 362 -39.32 11.08 8.19
CA THR A 362 -38.57 10.61 9.37
C THR A 362 -38.32 11.72 10.37
N GLU A 363 -38.26 12.97 9.89
CA GLU A 363 -38.01 14.16 10.69
C GLU A 363 -36.67 14.15 11.47
N ASN A 364 -35.86 13.10 11.32
CA ASN A 364 -34.59 12.85 11.98
C ASN A 364 -33.44 12.67 10.96
N ALA A 365 -33.68 13.07 9.72
CA ALA A 365 -32.70 13.04 8.65
C ALA A 365 -32.66 14.38 7.91
N ILE A 366 -31.50 14.72 7.37
CA ILE A 366 -31.33 15.87 6.49
C ILE A 366 -31.13 15.38 5.06
N TRP A 367 -31.79 16.07 4.15
CA TRP A 367 -31.67 15.84 2.73
C TRP A 367 -30.76 16.91 2.13
N ILE A 368 -29.74 16.46 1.41
CA ILE A 368 -28.73 17.30 0.78
C ILE A 368 -28.87 17.14 -0.74
N GLY A 369 -29.06 18.25 -1.44
CA GLY A 369 -29.06 18.30 -2.90
C GLY A 369 -27.87 19.08 -3.44
N MET A 370 -27.21 18.54 -4.46
CA MET A 370 -26.02 19.14 -5.09
C MET A 370 -26.22 19.28 -6.60
N TYR A 371 -25.99 20.49 -7.11
CA TYR A 371 -26.18 20.83 -8.53
C TYR A 371 -25.08 21.79 -9.03
N PRO A 372 -24.64 21.73 -10.30
CA PRO A 372 -24.93 20.69 -11.28
C PRO A 372 -24.05 19.46 -11.07
N GLU A 373 -24.59 18.25 -11.14
CA GLU A 373 -23.80 17.02 -11.29
C GLU A 373 -23.93 16.44 -12.68
N VAL A 374 -22.82 15.91 -13.22
CA VAL A 374 -22.79 15.33 -14.56
C VAL A 374 -22.74 13.81 -14.43
N ASP A 375 -23.75 13.13 -14.95
CA ASP A 375 -23.78 11.66 -14.94
C ASP A 375 -22.75 11.06 -15.93
N PRO A 376 -22.50 9.73 -15.90
CA PRO A 376 -21.57 9.08 -16.83
C PRO A 376 -21.93 9.24 -18.32
N HIS A 377 -23.12 9.74 -18.65
CA HIS A 377 -23.60 10.01 -20.00
C HIS A 377 -23.53 11.49 -20.39
N GLY A 378 -22.99 12.35 -19.51
CA GLY A 378 -22.85 13.78 -19.77
C GLY A 378 -24.11 14.59 -19.48
N GLN A 379 -25.14 14.02 -18.84
CA GLN A 379 -26.36 14.76 -18.50
C GLN A 379 -26.20 15.50 -17.18
N VAL A 380 -26.58 16.78 -17.20
CA VAL A 380 -26.62 17.61 -16.00
C VAL A 380 -27.85 17.27 -15.17
N SER A 381 -27.65 16.93 -13.90
CA SER A 381 -28.67 16.53 -12.94
C SER A 381 -28.35 17.09 -11.55
N THR A 382 -29.18 16.74 -10.56
CA THR A 382 -28.93 17.04 -9.15
C THR A 382 -28.68 15.73 -8.41
N LEU A 383 -27.56 15.63 -7.69
CA LEU A 383 -27.30 14.51 -6.79
C LEU A 383 -28.00 14.74 -5.46
N HIS A 384 -28.59 13.68 -4.90
CA HIS A 384 -29.33 13.73 -3.66
C HIS A 384 -28.81 12.69 -2.67
N SER A 385 -28.64 13.09 -1.41
CA SER A 385 -28.26 12.20 -0.31
C SER A 385 -29.05 12.50 0.95
N VAL A 386 -29.30 11.47 1.75
CA VAL A 386 -30.04 11.57 3.02
C VAL A 386 -29.14 11.10 4.15
N TRP A 387 -29.09 11.86 5.23
CA TRP A 387 -28.26 11.57 6.39
C TRP A 387 -29.09 11.56 7.66
N GLU A 388 -29.19 10.41 8.30
CA GLU A 388 -29.84 10.27 9.60
C GLU A 388 -28.97 10.86 10.70
N MET A 389 -29.55 11.71 11.56
CA MET A 389 -28.81 12.39 12.62
C MET A 389 -28.22 11.41 13.63
N GLY A 390 -28.85 10.25 13.84
CA GLY A 390 -28.35 9.21 14.73
C GLY A 390 -27.08 8.50 14.26
N TRP A 391 -26.69 8.67 13.00
CA TRP A 391 -25.45 8.12 12.44
C TRP A 391 -24.30 9.14 12.43
N LEU A 392 -24.59 10.39 12.80
CA LEU A 392 -23.61 11.46 12.81
C LEU A 392 -22.88 11.52 14.16
N HIS A 393 -21.55 11.55 14.10
CA HIS A 393 -20.69 11.66 15.27
C HIS A 393 -20.37 13.14 15.56
N PHE A 394 -21.10 13.74 16.51
CA PHE A 394 -20.94 15.14 16.94
C PHE A 394 -19.88 15.29 18.03
N ASP A 395 -18.76 14.58 17.88
CA ASP A 395 -17.68 14.54 18.87
C ASP A 395 -16.86 15.83 18.88
#